data_AF-A0A7J9BD91-F1
#
_entry.id   AF-A0A7J9BD91-F1
#
_cell.length_a   1.000
_cell.length_b   1.000
_cell.length_c   1.000
_cell.angle_alpha   90.00
_cell.angle_beta   90.00
_cell.angle_gamma   90.00
#
_symmetry.space_group_name_H-M   'P 1'
#
loop_
_entity.id
_entity.type
_entity.pdbx_description
1 polymer ?
#
loop_
_entity_poly.entity_id
_entity_poly.type
_entity_poly.pdbx_seq_one_letter_code
_entity_poly.pdbx_strand_id
1 'polypeptide(L)'
;MEKQNKVLLLGIWASPYTKRVELALKLKGISYEYVEEDMFNKSPLVFKYNPIHQRLPILVHNGNPIVESLVIIEYIDETWKNGPPILPADPYKKSQLRFWATFIHQSQNKKKTNKMLETIKVLEEGVKDIFPDDNNVGYLDFVICSVISFHVAMEEVLGIKMVDSEKTPLLHSWVTKLNHLALVKETMAPNHKLVEVLKVVRQKALTAASAT
;
A
#
# COMPACT_ATOMS: atom_id res chain seq x y z
N MET A 1 30.16 -2.05 20.50
CA MET A 1 28.79 -2.63 20.55
C MET A 1 28.11 -2.25 19.26
N GLU A 2 27.96 -3.19 18.33
CA GLU A 2 27.17 -2.96 17.11
C GLU A 2 25.77 -2.56 17.53
N LYS A 3 25.33 -1.35 17.13
CA LYS A 3 23.95 -0.92 17.32
C LYS A 3 23.07 -1.91 16.55
N GLN A 4 22.39 -2.76 17.29
CA GLN A 4 21.51 -3.79 16.76
C GLN A 4 20.43 -3.12 15.90
N ASN A 5 20.51 -3.26 14.58
CA ASN A 5 19.56 -2.73 13.59
C ASN A 5 18.37 -3.69 13.47
N LYS A 6 17.63 -3.90 14.57
CA LYS A 6 16.50 -4.84 14.61
C LYS A 6 15.26 -4.14 14.05
N VAL A 7 14.75 -4.68 12.95
CA VAL A 7 13.52 -4.22 12.30
C VAL A 7 12.46 -5.29 12.43
N LEU A 8 11.29 -4.89 12.92
CA LEU A 8 10.09 -5.72 13.05
C LEU A 8 8.94 -5.03 12.32
N LEU A 9 8.15 -5.78 11.55
CA LEU A 9 6.96 -5.30 10.87
C LEU A 9 5.74 -6.09 11.36
N LEU A 10 4.85 -5.42 12.10
CA LEU A 10 3.52 -5.94 12.39
C LEU A 10 2.62 -5.60 11.21
N GLY A 11 1.96 -6.59 10.64
CA GLY A 11 1.18 -6.42 9.43
C GLY A 11 0.13 -7.50 9.23
N ILE A 12 -0.67 -7.32 8.18
CA ILE A 12 -1.58 -8.35 7.67
C ILE A 12 -1.15 -8.66 6.25
N TRP A 13 -0.97 -9.94 5.89
CA TRP A 13 -0.48 -10.32 4.56
C TRP A 13 -1.36 -9.80 3.42
N ALA A 14 -2.66 -9.63 3.65
CA ALA A 14 -3.62 -9.12 2.67
C ALA A 14 -3.75 -7.58 2.67
N SER A 15 -3.10 -6.87 3.60
CA SER A 15 -3.27 -5.43 3.75
C SER A 15 -2.45 -4.67 2.70
N PRO A 16 -3.07 -3.81 1.86
CA PRO A 16 -2.33 -2.99 0.92
C PRO A 16 -1.35 -2.05 1.64
N TYR A 17 -1.74 -1.51 2.80
CA TYR A 17 -0.89 -0.62 3.59
C TYR A 17 0.39 -1.33 4.08
N THR A 18 0.28 -2.60 4.49
CA THR A 18 1.44 -3.42 4.89
C THR A 18 2.35 -3.68 3.69
N LYS A 19 1.78 -3.99 2.54
CA LYS A 19 2.52 -4.28 1.32
C LYS A 19 3.36 -3.09 0.81
N ARG A 20 2.92 -1.85 1.05
CA ARG A 20 3.73 -0.64 0.79
C ARG A 20 5.03 -0.66 1.58
N VAL A 21 4.96 -1.03 2.85
CA VAL A 21 6.13 -1.06 3.75
C VAL A 21 7.07 -2.21 3.38
N GLU A 22 6.53 -3.39 3.07
CA GLU A 22 7.35 -4.52 2.60
C GLU A 22 8.10 -4.19 1.30
N LEU A 23 7.45 -3.49 0.34
CA LEU A 23 8.11 -3.03 -0.89
C LEU A 23 9.28 -2.09 -0.57
N ALA A 24 9.09 -1.13 0.33
CA ALA A 24 10.14 -0.21 0.74
C ALA A 24 11.31 -0.93 1.43
N LEU A 25 11.02 -1.84 2.38
CA LEU A 25 12.06 -2.62 3.07
C LEU A 25 12.85 -3.50 2.09
N LYS A 26 12.16 -4.18 1.17
CA LYS A 26 12.81 -5.03 0.16
C LYS A 26 13.60 -4.23 -0.86
N LEU A 27 13.09 -3.08 -1.35
CA LEU A 27 13.85 -2.21 -2.26
C LEU A 27 15.16 -1.74 -1.61
N LYS A 28 15.14 -1.47 -0.31
CA LYS A 28 16.31 -1.06 0.47
C LYS A 28 17.19 -2.23 0.94
N GLY A 29 16.81 -3.47 0.65
CA GLY A 29 17.53 -4.68 1.08
C GLY A 29 17.59 -4.85 2.59
N ILE A 30 16.58 -4.37 3.32
CA ILE A 30 16.55 -4.42 4.80
C ILE A 30 15.91 -5.73 5.24
N SER A 31 16.63 -6.49 6.06
CA SER A 31 16.09 -7.67 6.73
C SER A 31 15.17 -7.25 7.87
N TYR A 32 14.01 -7.90 7.98
CA TYR A 32 13.04 -7.64 9.03
C TYR A 32 12.36 -8.93 9.48
N GLU A 33 11.95 -8.94 10.75
CA GLU A 33 11.02 -9.94 11.29
C GLU A 33 9.59 -9.50 10.92
N TYR A 34 8.79 -10.39 10.35
CA TYR A 34 7.39 -10.13 10.06
C TYR A 34 6.49 -10.82 11.08
N VAL A 35 5.60 -10.07 11.71
CA VAL A 35 4.60 -10.59 12.64
C VAL A 35 3.22 -10.39 12.01
N GLU A 36 2.61 -11.51 11.62
CA GLU A 36 1.23 -11.53 11.12
C GLU A 36 0.27 -11.25 12.28
N GLU A 37 -0.62 -10.29 12.05
CA GLU A 37 -1.68 -9.90 12.96
C GLU A 37 -3.04 -10.37 12.44
N ASP A 38 -3.95 -10.68 13.35
CA ASP A 38 -5.32 -11.00 12.97
C ASP A 38 -6.11 -9.72 12.65
N MET A 39 -6.86 -9.75 11.54
CA MET A 39 -7.66 -8.62 11.07
C MET A 39 -8.79 -8.22 12.05
N PHE A 40 -9.35 -9.19 12.76
CA PHE A 40 -10.48 -9.04 13.67
C PHE A 40 -10.06 -9.04 15.14
N ASN A 41 -8.98 -9.73 15.50
CA ASN A 41 -8.50 -9.89 16.87
C ASN A 41 -7.02 -9.53 17.02
N LYS A 42 -6.70 -8.24 16.99
CA LYS A 42 -5.33 -7.72 17.04
C LYS A 42 -4.63 -8.06 18.35
N SER A 43 -3.33 -8.32 18.28
CA SER A 43 -2.51 -8.64 19.45
C SER A 43 -2.34 -7.44 20.41
N PRO A 44 -1.99 -7.67 21.68
CA PRO A 44 -1.62 -6.61 22.62
C PRO A 44 -0.49 -5.70 22.13
N LEU A 45 0.39 -6.18 21.24
CA LEU A 45 1.48 -5.38 20.69
C LEU A 45 0.95 -4.23 19.82
N VAL A 46 -0.14 -4.42 19.10
CA VAL A 46 -0.76 -3.36 18.29
C VAL A 46 -1.23 -2.21 19.17
N PHE A 47 -1.88 -2.51 20.30
CA PHE A 47 -2.34 -1.50 21.26
C PHE A 47 -1.17 -0.83 21.98
N LYS A 48 -0.11 -1.58 22.28
CA LYS A 48 1.12 -1.03 22.88
C LYS A 48 1.82 -0.04 21.94
N TYR A 49 1.98 -0.40 20.67
CA TYR A 49 2.79 0.37 19.72
C TYR A 49 2.01 1.43 18.93
N ASN A 50 0.69 1.27 18.78
CA ASN A 50 -0.20 2.26 18.17
C ASN A 50 -1.47 2.45 19.02
N PRO A 51 -1.35 3.03 20.23
CA PRO A 51 -2.49 3.19 21.14
C PRO A 51 -3.59 4.11 20.58
N ILE A 52 -3.22 5.05 19.70
CA ILE A 52 -4.13 6.08 19.17
C ILE A 52 -5.07 5.52 18.11
N HIS A 53 -4.52 4.91 17.06
CA HIS A 53 -5.33 4.43 15.93
C HIS A 53 -5.56 2.93 15.98
N GLN A 54 -4.68 2.17 16.63
CA GLN A 54 -4.75 0.72 16.72
C GLN A 54 -4.81 0.08 15.31
N ARG A 55 -4.07 0.67 14.37
CA ARG A 55 -4.02 0.29 12.95
C ARG A 55 -2.65 -0.24 12.57
N LEU A 56 -2.65 -1.03 11.51
CA LEU A 56 -1.49 -1.63 10.87
C LEU A 56 -1.24 -0.98 9.49
N PRO A 57 -0.01 -1.03 8.95
CA PRO A 57 1.20 -1.63 9.55
C PRO A 57 1.80 -0.80 10.69
N ILE A 58 2.62 -1.45 11.51
CA ILE A 58 3.50 -0.81 12.49
C ILE A 58 4.92 -1.33 12.23
N LEU A 59 5.85 -0.41 11.94
CA LEU A 59 7.27 -0.72 11.87
C LEU A 59 7.88 -0.45 13.25
N VAL A 60 8.62 -1.39 13.81
CA VAL A 60 9.38 -1.20 15.05
C VAL A 60 10.86 -1.29 14.71
N HIS A 61 11.57 -0.17 14.81
CA HIS A 61 13.00 -0.09 14.57
C HIS A 61 13.73 0.19 15.88
N ASN A 62 14.53 -0.77 16.33
CA ASN A 62 15.28 -0.72 17.58
C ASN A 62 14.39 -0.41 18.80
N GLY A 63 13.21 -1.02 18.83
CA GLY A 63 12.21 -0.84 19.89
C GLY A 63 11.31 0.39 19.73
N ASN A 64 11.59 1.27 18.77
CA ASN A 64 10.80 2.49 18.53
C ASN A 64 9.73 2.22 17.47
N PRO A 65 8.43 2.41 17.77
CA PRO A 65 7.37 2.22 16.81
C PRO A 65 7.22 3.43 15.87
N ILE A 66 6.98 3.14 14.59
CA ILE A 66 6.60 4.07 13.53
C ILE A 66 5.29 3.56 12.93
N VAL A 67 4.30 4.44 12.85
CA VAL A 67 2.94 4.15 12.40
C VAL A 67 2.61 4.95 11.14
N GLU A 68 1.50 4.62 10.48
CA GLU A 68 1.07 5.17 9.18
C GLU A 68 1.97 4.78 8.00
N SER A 69 1.44 3.96 7.09
CA SER A 69 2.23 3.39 5.97
C SER A 69 3.02 4.41 5.15
N LEU A 70 2.48 5.60 4.89
CA LEU A 70 3.19 6.65 4.13
C LEU A 70 4.35 7.23 4.93
N VAL A 71 4.14 7.47 6.23
CA VAL A 71 5.19 7.95 7.16
C VAL A 71 6.29 6.90 7.31
N ILE A 72 5.92 5.63 7.42
CA ILE A 72 6.88 4.51 7.52
C ILE A 72 7.78 4.44 6.28
N ILE A 73 7.24 4.60 5.06
CA ILE A 73 8.05 4.58 3.83
C ILE A 73 9.06 5.73 3.82
N GLU A 74 8.65 6.93 4.22
CA GLU A 74 9.55 8.09 4.30
C GLU A 74 10.63 7.87 5.36
N TYR A 75 10.25 7.35 6.52
CA TYR A 75 11.20 6.96 7.57
C TYR A 75 12.24 5.95 7.04
N ILE A 76 11.80 4.97 6.26
CA ILE A 76 12.70 3.98 5.64
C ILE A 76 13.68 4.66 4.67
N ASP A 77 13.19 5.54 3.80
CA ASP A 77 14.01 6.25 2.82
C ASP A 77 15.01 7.23 3.47
N GLU A 78 14.60 7.84 4.59
CA GLU A 78 15.43 8.76 5.35
C GLU A 78 16.50 8.03 6.18
N THR A 79 16.17 6.87 6.74
CA THR A 79 17.05 6.10 7.63
C THR A 79 18.06 5.24 6.88
N TRP A 80 17.64 4.52 5.84
CA TRP A 80 18.51 3.60 5.09
C TRP A 80 18.82 4.15 3.70
N LYS A 81 20.09 4.51 3.49
CA LYS A 81 20.60 5.03 2.21
C LYS A 81 21.09 3.94 1.26
N ASN A 82 20.84 2.67 1.61
CA ASN A 82 21.12 1.53 0.75
C ASN A 82 20.11 1.49 -0.41
N GLY A 83 20.56 1.17 -1.62
CA GLY A 83 19.68 1.09 -2.78
C GLY A 83 19.17 2.46 -3.26
N PRO A 84 18.25 2.48 -4.25
CA PRO A 84 17.77 3.72 -4.85
C PRO A 84 16.92 4.55 -3.86
N PRO A 85 16.92 5.88 -3.99
CA PRO A 85 16.02 6.74 -3.22
C PRO A 85 14.56 6.49 -3.62
N ILE A 86 13.66 6.44 -2.63
CA ILE A 86 12.22 6.25 -2.86
C ILE A 86 11.56 7.58 -3.23
N LEU A 87 11.99 8.68 -2.61
CA LEU A 87 11.56 10.03 -2.95
C LEU A 87 12.67 10.82 -3.66
N PRO A 88 12.31 11.72 -4.60
CA PRO A 88 13.29 12.59 -5.24
C PRO A 88 13.86 13.61 -4.26
N ALA A 89 15.08 14.08 -4.53
CA ALA A 89 15.70 15.15 -3.75
C ALA A 89 15.00 16.51 -3.94
N ASP A 90 14.49 16.77 -5.14
CA ASP A 90 13.81 18.01 -5.49
C ASP A 90 12.54 18.23 -4.62
N PRO A 91 12.45 19.34 -3.86
CA PRO A 91 11.33 19.57 -2.96
C PRO A 91 9.97 19.67 -3.66
N TYR A 92 9.93 20.21 -4.88
CA TYR A 92 8.67 20.38 -5.62
C TYR A 92 8.15 19.03 -6.13
N LYS A 93 8.99 18.22 -6.76
CA LYS A 93 8.62 16.85 -7.17
C LYS A 93 8.22 16.01 -5.97
N LYS A 94 8.93 16.13 -4.83
CA LYS A 94 8.58 15.45 -3.58
C LYS A 94 7.19 15.86 -3.08
N SER A 95 6.83 17.14 -3.16
CA SER A 95 5.50 17.62 -2.73
C SER A 95 4.38 17.09 -3.63
N GLN A 96 4.60 17.01 -4.94
CA GLN A 96 3.65 16.40 -5.88
C GLN A 96 3.41 14.92 -5.57
N LEU A 97 4.47 14.14 -5.32
CA LEU A 97 4.33 12.73 -4.97
C LEU A 97 3.60 12.53 -3.63
N ARG A 98 3.89 13.35 -2.61
CA ARG A 98 3.17 13.32 -1.33
C ARG A 98 1.70 13.66 -1.48
N PHE A 99 1.37 14.65 -2.32
CA PHE A 99 -0.02 15.01 -2.61
C PHE A 99 -0.79 13.83 -3.19
N TRP A 100 -0.29 13.21 -4.27
CA TRP A 100 -0.98 12.09 -4.92
C TRP A 100 -1.04 10.85 -4.04
N ALA A 101 0.02 10.52 -3.31
CA ALA A 101 0.00 9.44 -2.33
C ALA A 101 -1.09 9.66 -1.26
N THR A 102 -1.21 10.90 -0.77
CA THR A 102 -2.25 11.28 0.21
C THR A 102 -3.64 11.18 -0.40
N PHE A 103 -3.84 11.67 -1.62
CA PHE A 103 -5.11 11.59 -2.34
C PHE A 103 -5.57 10.13 -2.50
N ILE A 104 -4.67 9.24 -2.94
CA ILE A 104 -4.95 7.80 -3.09
C ILE A 104 -5.19 7.13 -1.73
N HIS A 105 -4.43 7.50 -0.69
CA HIS A 105 -4.65 6.95 0.65
C HIS A 105 -6.03 7.33 1.18
N GLN A 106 -6.42 8.59 1.04
CA GLN A 106 -7.72 9.08 1.54
C GLN A 106 -8.91 8.54 0.73
N SER A 107 -8.71 8.21 -0.54
CA SER A 107 -9.79 7.65 -1.37
C SER A 107 -10.20 6.24 -0.95
N GLN A 108 -9.27 5.42 -0.43
CA GLN A 108 -9.54 4.06 0.07
C GLN A 108 -10.51 4.05 1.26
N ASN A 109 -10.59 5.14 2.04
CA ASN A 109 -11.51 5.25 3.16
C ASN A 109 -12.95 5.56 2.73
N LYS A 110 -13.18 5.90 1.45
CA LYS A 110 -14.51 6.26 0.93
C LYS A 110 -15.24 4.99 0.47
N LYS A 111 -16.01 4.37 1.37
CA LYS A 111 -16.75 3.10 1.20
C LYS A 111 -17.85 3.06 0.11
N LYS A 112 -17.91 4.03 -0.82
CA LYS A 112 -18.93 4.08 -1.89
C LYS A 112 -18.29 3.85 -3.26
N THR A 113 -18.74 2.83 -3.98
CA THR A 113 -18.19 2.39 -5.28
C THR A 113 -18.16 3.50 -6.33
N ASN A 114 -19.21 4.33 -6.43
CA ASN A 114 -19.24 5.45 -7.39
C ASN A 114 -18.10 6.46 -7.15
N LYS A 115 -17.72 6.66 -5.88
CA LYS A 115 -16.65 7.57 -5.49
C LYS A 115 -15.26 7.00 -5.80
N MET A 116 -15.15 5.68 -5.90
CA MET A 116 -13.92 5.00 -6.31
C MET A 116 -13.66 5.17 -7.81
N LEU A 117 -14.67 5.00 -8.66
CA LEU A 117 -14.53 5.23 -10.10
C LEU A 117 -14.20 6.69 -10.44
N GLU A 118 -14.81 7.65 -9.74
CA GLU A 118 -14.41 9.07 -9.82
C GLU A 118 -12.96 9.29 -9.42
N THR A 119 -12.52 8.69 -8.32
CA THR A 119 -11.12 8.80 -7.87
C THR A 119 -10.16 8.29 -8.93
N ILE A 120 -10.48 7.17 -9.58
CA ILE A 120 -9.64 6.60 -10.64
C ILE A 120 -9.53 7.56 -11.83
N LYS A 121 -10.64 8.20 -12.25
CA LYS A 121 -10.61 9.20 -13.32
C LYS A 121 -9.76 10.42 -12.96
N VAL A 122 -9.90 10.93 -11.73
CA VAL A 122 -9.08 12.05 -11.24
C VAL A 122 -7.60 11.66 -11.20
N LEU A 123 -7.30 10.43 -10.80
CA LEU A 123 -5.94 9.91 -10.75
C LEU A 123 -5.34 9.79 -12.15
N GLU A 124 -6.07 9.18 -13.09
CA GLU A 124 -5.67 9.03 -14.50
C GLU A 124 -5.29 10.39 -15.12
N GLU A 125 -6.09 11.43 -14.88
CA GLU A 125 -5.82 12.76 -15.42
C GLU A 125 -4.65 13.44 -14.71
N GLY A 126 -4.64 13.42 -13.38
CA GLY A 126 -3.73 14.26 -12.61
C GLY A 126 -2.30 13.72 -12.47
N VAL A 127 -2.06 12.45 -12.83
CA VAL A 127 -0.71 11.86 -12.79
C VAL A 127 -0.01 11.82 -14.16
N LYS A 128 -0.61 12.39 -15.22
CA LYS A 128 -0.01 12.43 -16.56
C LYS A 128 1.41 13.01 -16.57
N ASP A 129 1.60 14.12 -15.87
CA ASP A 129 2.89 14.83 -15.80
C ASP A 129 3.85 14.24 -14.75
N ILE A 130 3.38 13.25 -13.99
CA ILE A 130 4.08 12.63 -12.87
C ILE A 130 4.47 11.18 -13.20
N PHE A 131 4.00 10.68 -14.36
CA PHE A 131 4.26 9.33 -14.81
C PHE A 131 5.74 8.98 -14.58
N PRO A 132 6.02 8.02 -13.68
CA PRO A 132 7.37 7.84 -13.19
C PRO A 132 8.29 7.48 -14.34
N ASP A 133 9.39 8.22 -14.42
CA ASP A 133 10.47 7.98 -15.37
C ASP A 133 10.97 6.52 -15.25
N ASP A 134 11.37 5.92 -16.36
CA ASP A 134 11.42 4.47 -16.56
C ASP A 134 12.46 3.73 -15.69
N ASN A 135 13.28 4.45 -14.93
CA ASN A 135 14.52 3.90 -14.39
C ASN A 135 14.41 3.31 -12.98
N ASN A 136 13.44 3.67 -12.13
CA ASN A 136 13.35 3.16 -10.74
C ASN A 136 11.93 3.15 -10.18
N VAL A 137 11.65 2.17 -9.31
CA VAL A 137 10.42 2.13 -8.49
C VAL A 137 10.52 3.16 -7.38
N GLY A 138 9.54 4.04 -7.27
CA GLY A 138 9.51 5.14 -6.30
C GLY A 138 8.28 5.15 -5.38
N TYR A 139 8.13 6.25 -4.66
CA TYR A 139 7.12 6.43 -3.62
C TYR A 139 5.68 6.18 -4.10
N LEU A 140 5.31 6.76 -5.25
CA LEU A 140 3.96 6.64 -5.77
C LEU A 140 3.69 5.25 -6.36
N ASP A 141 4.71 4.57 -6.88
CA ASP A 141 4.61 3.18 -7.33
C ASP A 141 4.25 2.24 -6.19
N PHE A 142 4.80 2.43 -4.99
CA PHE A 142 4.42 1.61 -3.84
C PHE A 142 2.96 1.78 -3.45
N VAL A 143 2.48 3.03 -3.46
CA VAL A 143 1.08 3.34 -3.17
C VAL A 143 0.19 2.71 -4.24
N ILE A 144 0.51 2.87 -5.52
CA ILE A 144 -0.24 2.31 -6.64
C ILE A 144 -0.20 0.78 -6.64
N CYS A 145 0.97 0.15 -6.51
CA CYS A 145 1.12 -1.30 -6.40
C CYS A 145 0.20 -1.87 -5.34
N SER A 146 0.18 -1.26 -4.15
CA SER A 146 -0.61 -1.81 -3.05
C SER A 146 -2.12 -1.71 -3.28
N VAL A 147 -2.60 -0.61 -3.84
CA VAL A 147 -4.03 -0.36 -4.05
C VAL A 147 -4.52 -1.12 -5.27
N ILE A 148 -3.71 -1.10 -6.32
CA ILE A 148 -4.09 -1.67 -7.58
C ILE A 148 -3.81 -3.17 -7.57
N SER A 149 -2.80 -3.76 -6.94
CA SER A 149 -2.75 -5.24 -6.84
C SER A 149 -4.00 -5.85 -6.16
N PHE A 150 -4.67 -5.06 -5.32
CA PHE A 150 -5.96 -5.42 -4.71
C PHE A 150 -7.17 -5.19 -5.64
N HIS A 151 -7.08 -4.29 -6.63
CA HIS A 151 -8.19 -3.98 -7.55
C HIS A 151 -8.65 -5.20 -8.34
N VAL A 152 -7.75 -6.05 -8.84
CA VAL A 152 -8.13 -7.23 -9.64
C VAL A 152 -9.04 -8.15 -8.83
N ALA A 153 -8.69 -8.36 -7.57
CA ALA A 153 -9.52 -9.16 -6.66
C ALA A 153 -10.85 -8.46 -6.35
N MET A 154 -10.85 -7.13 -6.21
CA MET A 154 -12.08 -6.35 -6.03
C MET A 154 -12.99 -6.38 -7.26
N GLU A 155 -12.43 -6.24 -8.45
CA GLU A 155 -13.15 -6.29 -9.73
C GLU A 155 -13.85 -7.63 -9.89
N GLU A 156 -13.15 -8.74 -9.60
CA GLU A 156 -13.75 -10.08 -9.62
C GLU A 156 -14.87 -10.21 -8.60
N VAL A 157 -14.65 -9.78 -7.36
CA VAL A 157 -15.66 -9.92 -6.29
C VAL A 157 -16.87 -9.03 -6.54
N LEU A 158 -16.68 -7.82 -7.08
CA LEU A 158 -17.73 -6.83 -7.27
C LEU A 158 -18.39 -6.89 -8.65
N GLY A 159 -17.78 -7.58 -9.63
CA GLY A 159 -18.25 -7.62 -11.01
C GLY A 159 -18.15 -6.28 -11.73
N ILE A 160 -17.18 -5.43 -11.36
CA ILE A 160 -16.96 -4.11 -11.98
C ILE A 160 -15.56 -4.04 -12.56
N LYS A 161 -15.38 -3.27 -13.62
CA LYS A 161 -14.06 -2.95 -14.17
C LYS A 161 -13.66 -1.53 -13.75
N MET A 162 -12.59 -1.45 -12.97
CA MET A 162 -12.04 -0.24 -12.36
C MET A 162 -10.87 0.32 -13.17
N VAL A 163 -9.92 -0.53 -13.56
CA VAL A 163 -8.79 -0.15 -14.43
C VAL A 163 -9.01 -0.79 -15.79
N ASP A 164 -9.07 0.05 -16.82
CA ASP A 164 -9.43 -0.35 -18.16
C ASP A 164 -8.51 0.30 -19.19
N SER A 165 -8.06 -0.46 -20.18
CA SER A 165 -7.11 0.00 -21.20
C SER A 165 -7.67 1.11 -22.10
N GLU A 166 -8.99 1.22 -22.23
CA GLU A 166 -9.64 2.26 -23.05
C GLU A 166 -9.98 3.49 -22.21
N LYS A 167 -10.47 3.29 -20.99
CA LYS A 167 -10.95 4.40 -20.12
C LYS A 167 -9.86 5.02 -19.25
N THR A 168 -8.86 4.22 -18.87
CA THR A 168 -7.75 4.62 -17.99
C THR A 168 -6.43 4.04 -18.52
N PRO A 169 -6.04 4.38 -19.77
CA PRO A 169 -4.88 3.78 -20.44
C PRO A 169 -3.57 3.98 -19.68
N LEU A 170 -3.38 5.13 -19.03
CA LEU A 170 -2.16 5.44 -18.30
C LEU A 170 -2.05 4.55 -17.06
N LEU A 171 -3.10 4.49 -16.23
CA LEU A 171 -3.11 3.62 -15.06
C LEU A 171 -3.01 2.15 -15.44
N HIS A 172 -3.69 1.73 -16.51
CA HIS A 172 -3.58 0.36 -17.01
C HIS A 172 -2.14 0.01 -17.40
N SER A 173 -1.47 0.87 -18.18
CA SER A 173 -0.07 0.68 -18.56
C SER A 173 0.85 0.66 -17.34
N TRP A 174 0.67 1.60 -16.42
CA TRP A 174 1.47 1.72 -15.21
C TRP A 174 1.39 0.45 -14.35
N VAL A 175 0.17 -0.03 -14.11
CA VAL A 175 -0.09 -1.20 -13.28
C VAL A 175 0.45 -2.46 -13.93
N THR A 176 0.28 -2.58 -15.24
CA THR A 176 0.84 -3.69 -16.02
C THR A 176 2.35 -3.72 -15.84
N LYS A 177 3.04 -2.59 -16.05
CA LYS A 177 4.49 -2.46 -15.84
C LYS A 177 4.90 -2.87 -14.43
N LEU A 178 4.24 -2.34 -13.40
CA LEU A 178 4.55 -2.65 -12.01
C LEU A 178 4.37 -4.14 -11.69
N ASN A 179 3.31 -4.76 -12.19
CA ASN A 179 3.06 -6.19 -12.00
C ASN A 179 4.10 -7.10 -12.66
N HIS A 180 4.87 -6.60 -13.63
CA HIS A 180 5.98 -7.35 -14.24
C HIS A 180 7.26 -7.33 -13.40
N LEU A 181 7.42 -6.39 -12.47
CA LEU A 181 8.61 -6.25 -11.64
C LEU A 181 8.75 -7.41 -10.64
N ALA A 182 9.95 -7.99 -10.54
CA ALA A 182 10.23 -9.08 -9.61
C ALA A 182 9.93 -8.68 -8.15
N LEU A 183 10.37 -7.48 -7.74
CA LEU A 183 10.09 -6.92 -6.42
C LEU A 183 8.60 -6.92 -6.07
N VAL A 184 7.73 -6.59 -7.04
CA VAL A 184 6.28 -6.55 -6.84
C VAL A 184 5.73 -7.97 -6.75
N LYS A 185 6.08 -8.85 -7.69
CA LYS A 185 5.64 -10.25 -7.71
C LYS A 185 6.00 -11.02 -6.43
N GLU A 186 7.18 -10.78 -5.89
CA GLU A 186 7.66 -11.43 -4.66
C GLU A 186 7.00 -10.89 -3.38
N THR A 187 6.36 -9.72 -3.46
CA THR A 187 5.82 -9.02 -2.29
C THR A 187 4.31 -9.07 -2.23
N MET A 188 3.65 -8.93 -3.37
CA MET A 188 2.19 -8.88 -3.44
C MET A 188 1.57 -10.22 -3.06
N ALA A 189 0.41 -10.13 -2.42
CA ALA A 189 -0.38 -11.28 -2.05
C ALA A 189 -0.97 -11.99 -3.29
N PRO A 190 -1.06 -13.33 -3.31
CA PRO A 190 -1.68 -14.05 -4.41
C PRO A 190 -3.15 -13.64 -4.59
N ASN A 191 -3.55 -13.34 -5.84
CA ASN A 191 -4.87 -12.81 -6.15
C ASN A 191 -6.03 -13.71 -5.67
N HIS A 192 -5.96 -15.03 -5.89
CA HIS A 192 -7.00 -15.96 -5.44
C HIS A 192 -7.26 -15.88 -3.92
N LYS A 193 -6.20 -15.74 -3.10
CA LYS A 193 -6.36 -15.59 -1.65
C LYS A 193 -6.98 -14.24 -1.29
N LEU A 194 -6.62 -13.18 -2.01
CA LEU A 194 -7.24 -11.85 -1.82
C LEU A 194 -8.74 -11.89 -2.13
N VAL A 195 -9.13 -12.59 -3.21
CA VAL A 195 -10.54 -12.81 -3.57
C VAL A 195 -11.30 -13.51 -2.45
N GLU A 196 -10.74 -14.57 -1.87
CA GLU A 196 -11.35 -15.30 -0.74
C GLU A 196 -11.57 -14.38 0.47
N VAL A 197 -10.55 -13.63 0.87
CA VAL A 197 -10.65 -12.66 1.98
C VAL A 197 -11.72 -11.61 1.68
N LEU A 198 -11.75 -11.07 0.47
CA LEU A 198 -12.73 -10.06 0.05
C LEU A 198 -14.16 -10.59 0.05
N LYS A 199 -14.38 -11.84 -0.37
CA LYS A 199 -15.69 -12.50 -0.29
C LYS A 199 -16.17 -12.59 1.16
N VAL A 200 -15.30 -12.98 2.09
CA VAL A 200 -15.62 -13.05 3.53
C VAL A 200 -15.94 -11.66 4.09
N VAL A 201 -15.11 -10.65 3.80
CA VAL A 201 -15.32 -9.27 4.26
C VAL A 201 -16.63 -8.70 3.72
N ARG A 202 -16.93 -8.93 2.43
CA ARG A 202 -18.18 -8.51 1.79
C ARG A 202 -19.39 -9.17 2.45
N GLN A 203 -19.34 -10.49 2.68
CA GLN A 203 -20.44 -11.21 3.30
C GLN A 203 -20.72 -10.68 4.70
N LYS A 204 -19.69 -10.48 5.54
CA LYS A 204 -19.84 -9.89 6.88
C LYS A 204 -20.46 -8.49 6.82
N ALA A 205 -20.04 -7.64 5.88
CA ALA A 205 -20.58 -6.30 5.71
C ALA A 205 -22.06 -6.31 5.30
N LEU A 206 -22.46 -7.21 4.39
CA LEU A 206 -23.85 -7.37 3.98
C LEU A 206 -24.73 -7.86 5.13
N THR A 207 -24.26 -8.85 5.90
CA THR A 207 -24.99 -9.36 7.07
C THR A 207 -25.19 -8.26 8.13
N ALA A 208 -24.17 -7.44 8.39
CA ALA A 208 -24.29 -6.31 9.31
C ALA A 208 -25.29 -5.24 8.83
N ALA A 209 -25.31 -4.95 7.52
CA ALA A 209 -26.24 -3.99 6.93
C ALA A 209 -27.69 -4.48 6.89
N SER A 210 -27.92 -5.80 6.81
CA SER A 210 -29.26 -6.40 6.91
C SER A 210 -29.80 -6.50 8.35
N ALA A 211 -28.94 -6.32 9.35
CA ALA A 211 -29.28 -6.38 10.77
C ALA A 211 -29.62 -5.00 11.38
N THR A 212 -29.59 -3.94 10.57
CA THR A 212 -29.89 -2.55 10.92
C THR A 212 -31.07 -2.04 10.13
#